data_AF-A0A519EXI2-F1
#
_entry.id   AF-A0A519EXI2-F1
#
_cell.length_a   1.000
_cell.length_b   1.000
_cell.length_c   1.000
_cell.angle_alpha   90.00
_cell.angle_beta   90.00
_cell.angle_gamma   90.00
#
_symmetry.space_group_name_H-M   'P 1'
#
loop_
_entity.id
_entity.type
_entity.pdbx_description
1 polymer ?
#
loop_
_entity_poly.entity_id
_entity_poly.type
_entity_poly.pdbx_seq_one_letter_code
_entity_poly.pdbx_strand_id
1 'polypeptide(L)' 'MADYKAPLRDMRFVLNEVFEVSRLWATLPELSETVDAETVEAILEEAGKVTGRSVAPLSRAADEEGCHW' A
#
# COMPACT_ATOMS: atom_id res chain seq x y z
N MET A 1 10.07 1.65 19.69
CA MET A 1 9.01 1.96 18.70
C MET A 1 8.59 0.62 18.12
N ALA A 2 7.29 0.36 17.99
CA ALA A 2 6.82 -0.93 17.47
C ALA A 2 7.26 -1.09 16.00
N ASP A 3 7.67 -2.30 15.62
CA ASP A 3 7.96 -2.60 14.22
C ASP A 3 6.71 -2.34 13.38
N TYR A 4 6.84 -1.51 12.34
CA TYR A 4 5.74 -1.27 11.41
C TYR A 4 5.45 -2.55 10.64
N LYS A 5 4.21 -3.04 10.75
CA LYS A 5 3.71 -4.17 9.99
C LYS A 5 2.51 -3.73 9.15
N ALA A 6 2.70 -3.67 7.84
CA ALA A 6 1.62 -3.33 6.91
C ALA A 6 0.45 -4.33 7.07
N PRO A 7 -0.81 -3.86 7.23
CA PRO A 7 -1.97 -4.71 7.39
C PRO A 7 -2.48 -5.26 6.05
N LEU A 8 -1.60 -5.94 5.29
CA LEU A 8 -1.87 -6.39 3.91
C LEU A 8 -3.15 -7.24 3.81
N ARG A 9 -3.41 -8.09 4.80
CA ARG A 9 -4.63 -8.92 4.83
C ARG A 9 -5.91 -8.08 4.79
N ASP A 10 -5.94 -7.02 5.59
CA ASP A 10 -7.11 -6.15 5.70
C ASP A 10 -7.30 -5.30 4.44
N MET A 11 -6.19 -4.79 3.90
CA MET A 11 -6.18 -4.09 2.61
C MET A 11 -6.70 -4.98 1.46
N ARG A 12 -6.26 -6.24 1.40
CA ARG A 12 -6.75 -7.22 0.42
C ARG A 12 -8.25 -7.50 0.57
N PHE A 13 -8.73 -7.63 1.80
CA PHE A 13 -10.16 -7.81 2.07
C PHE A 13 -10.98 -6.64 1.51
N VAL A 14 -10.55 -5.40 1.80
CA VAL A 14 -11.24 -4.20 1.30
C VAL A 14 -11.23 -4.14 -0.23
N LEU A 15 -10.09 -4.39 -0.86
CA LEU A 15 -9.98 -4.35 -2.33
C LEU A 15 -10.84 -5.44 -2.99
N ASN A 16 -10.71 -6.70 -2.54
CA ASN A 16 -11.25 -7.84 -3.26
C ASN A 16 -12.68 -8.21 -2.83
N GLU A 17 -12.98 -8.13 -1.54
CA GLU A 17 -14.25 -8.62 -0.98
C GLU A 17 -15.27 -7.50 -0.76
N VAL A 18 -14.81 -6.28 -0.47
CA VAL A 18 -15.73 -5.14 -0.25
C VAL A 18 -15.99 -4.39 -1.56
N PHE A 19 -14.93 -4.04 -2.29
CA PHE A 19 -15.05 -3.21 -3.49
C PHE A 19 -15.03 -3.98 -4.80
N GLU A 20 -14.67 -5.28 -4.79
CA GLU A 20 -14.53 -6.11 -5.99
C GLU A 20 -13.73 -5.39 -7.09
N VAL A 21 -12.59 -4.79 -6.74
CA VAL A 21 -11.89 -3.81 -7.59
C VAL A 21 -11.53 -4.31 -8.98
N SER A 22 -11.24 -5.61 -9.16
CA SER A 22 -11.01 -6.21 -10.48
C SER A 22 -12.19 -6.00 -11.43
N ARG A 23 -13.42 -6.11 -10.91
CA ARG A 23 -14.64 -5.86 -11.69
C ARG A 23 -14.78 -4.36 -11.99
N LEU A 24 -14.47 -3.50 -11.03
CA LEU A 24 -14.50 -2.06 -11.21
C LEU A 24 -13.51 -1.60 -12.28
N TRP A 25 -12.24 -2.02 -12.21
CA TRP A 25 -11.21 -1.63 -13.18
C TRP A 25 -11.51 -2.10 -14.59
N ALA A 26 -12.13 -3.28 -14.75
CA ALA A 26 -12.61 -3.73 -16.06
C ALA A 26 -13.64 -2.80 -16.71
N THR A 27 -14.36 -1.98 -15.92
CA THR A 27 -15.30 -0.97 -16.44
C THR A 27 -14.66 0.38 -16.76
N LEU A 28 -13.39 0.58 -16.38
CA LEU A 28 -12.67 1.83 -16.54
C LEU A 28 -11.68 1.70 -17.71
N PRO A 29 -11.91 2.37 -18.86
CA PRO A 29 -11.12 2.17 -20.08
C PRO A 29 -9.61 2.36 -19.91
N GLU A 30 -9.19 3.27 -19.02
CA GLU A 30 -7.78 3.54 -18.75
C GLU A 30 -7.09 2.43 -17.91
N LEU A 31 -7.88 1.66 -17.17
CA LEU A 31 -7.38 0.65 -16.22
C LEU A 31 -7.64 -0.79 -16.69
N SER A 32 -8.59 -0.99 -17.60
CA SER A 32 -9.06 -2.32 -18.02
C SER A 32 -7.98 -3.18 -18.69
N GLU A 33 -6.95 -2.57 -19.27
CA GLU A 33 -5.84 -3.28 -19.91
C GLU A 33 -4.50 -3.14 -19.15
N THR A 34 -4.44 -2.30 -18.12
CA THR A 34 -3.19 -1.90 -17.46
C THR A 34 -3.10 -2.35 -16.00
N VAL A 35 -4.23 -2.67 -15.37
CA VAL A 35 -4.29 -3.06 -13.96
C VAL A 35 -4.86 -4.47 -13.83
N ASP A 36 -4.00 -5.42 -13.49
CA ASP A 36 -4.38 -6.77 -13.11
C ASP A 36 -4.17 -7.03 -11.60
N ALA A 37 -4.85 -8.05 -11.09
CA ALA A 37 -4.85 -8.35 -9.66
C ALA A 37 -3.49 -8.82 -9.11
N GLU A 38 -2.68 -9.49 -9.93
CA GLU A 38 -1.34 -9.96 -9.52
C GLU A 38 -0.38 -8.78 -9.38
N THR A 39 -0.43 -7.85 -10.34
CA THR A 39 0.36 -6.60 -10.29
C THR A 39 -0.01 -5.76 -9.06
N VAL A 40 -1.30 -5.62 -8.74
CA VAL A 40 -1.75 -4.87 -7.56
C VAL A 40 -1.26 -5.53 -6.27
N GLU A 41 -1.31 -6.85 -6.20
CA GLU A 41 -0.83 -7.59 -5.04
C GLU A 41 0.67 -7.39 -4.84
N ALA A 42 1.45 -7.51 -5.91
CA ALA A 42 2.89 -7.26 -5.89
C ALA A 42 3.22 -5.84 -5.42
N ILE A 43 2.48 -4.84 -5.92
CA ILE A 43 2.64 -3.43 -5.49
C ILE A 43 2.35 -3.29 -4.00
N LEU A 44 1.27 -3.90 -3.50
CA LEU A 44 0.87 -3.80 -2.09
C LEU A 44 1.94 -4.43 -1.17
N GLU A 45 2.46 -5.59 -1.54
CA GLU A 45 3.53 -6.26 -0.81
C GLU A 45 4.83 -5.46 -0.78
N GLU A 46 5.28 -4.97 -1.93
CA GLU A 46 6.52 -4.18 -2.03
C GLU A 46 6.39 -2.83 -1.32
N ALA A 47 5.24 -2.16 -1.42
CA ALA A 47 4.96 -0.96 -0.66
C ALA A 47 5.07 -1.22 0.85
N GLY A 48 4.49 -2.33 1.33
CA GLY A 48 4.61 -2.75 2.73
C GLY A 48 6.07 -2.94 3.17
N LYS A 49 6.92 -3.55 2.32
CA LYS A 49 8.36 -3.73 2.58
C LYS A 49 9.10 -2.39 2.61
N VAL A 50 8.86 -1.50 1.65
CA VAL A 50 9.49 -0.18 1.57
C VAL A 50 9.11 0.67 2.79
N THR A 51 7.83 0.71 3.15
CA THR A 51 7.38 1.44 4.34
C THR A 51 8.02 0.89 5.61
N GLY A 52 8.07 -0.43 5.78
CA GLY A 52 8.67 -1.05 6.96
C GLY A 52 10.19 -0.88 7.07
N ARG A 53 10.92 -0.91 5.94
CA ARG A 53 12.38 -0.89 5.93
C ARG A 53 12.98 0.51 5.82
N SER A 54 12.34 1.41 5.09
CA SER A 54 12.93 2.71 4.75
C SER A 54 12.22 3.86 5.45
N VAL A 55 10.89 3.81 5.55
CA VAL A 55 10.10 4.94 6.07
C VAL A 55 9.93 4.85 7.58
N ALA A 56 9.43 3.72 8.08
CA ALA A 56 9.09 3.54 9.50
C ALA A 56 10.26 3.80 10.46
N PRO A 57 11.53 3.41 10.16
CA PRO A 57 12.65 3.71 11.06
C PRO A 57 12.91 5.21 11.25
N LEU A 58 12.57 6.03 10.26
CA LEU A 58 12.77 7.49 10.31
C LEU A 58 11.69 8.20 11.13
N SER A 59 10.55 7.55 11.40
CA SER A 59 9.38 8.18 12.02
C SER A 59 9.69 8.88 13.34
N ARG A 60 10.48 8.26 14.22
CA ARG A 60 10.80 8.84 15.53
C ARG A 60 11.74 10.04 15.41
N ALA A 61 12.83 9.87 14.66
CA ALA A 61 13.82 10.92 14.49
C ALA A 61 13.19 12.15 13.81
N ALA A 62 12.35 11.93 12.80
CA ALA A 62 11.63 13.01 12.12
C ALA A 62 10.63 13.75 13.04
N ASP A 63 9.96 13.02 13.94
CA ASP A 63 9.05 13.62 14.94
C ASP A 63 9.82 14.43 16.00
N GLU A 64 10.97 13.92 16.45
CA GLU A 64 11.82 14.59 17.45
C GLU A 64 12.55 15.83 16.88
N GLU A 65 13.00 15.78 15.61
CA GLU A 65 13.73 16.87 14.95
C GLU A 65 12.78 17.95 14.41
N GLY A 66 11.69 17.56 13.73
CA GLY A 66 10.83 18.49 13.01
C GLY A 66 11.53 19.13 11.80
N CYS A 67 11.02 20.28 11.35
CA CYS A 67 11.61 21.04 10.25
C CYS A 67 12.25 22.34 10.75
N HIS A 68 13.36 22.72 10.12
CA HIS A 68 14.09 23.95 10.41
C HIS A 68 14.25 24.78 9.12
N TRP A 69 14.38 26.10 9.25
CA TRP A 69 14.50 27.04 8.13
C TRP A 69 15.94 27.53 7.98
#